data_AF-A0A2V3JFT9-F1
#
_entry.id   AF-A0A2V3JFT9-F1
#
_cell.length_a   1.000
_cell.length_b   1.000
_cell.length_c   1.000
_cell.angle_alpha   90.00
_cell.angle_beta   90.00
_cell.angle_gamma   90.00
#
_symmetry.space_group_name_H-M   'P 1'
#
loop_
_entity.id
_entity.type
_entity.pdbx_description
1 polymer ?
#
loop_
_entity_poly.entity_id
_entity_poly.type
_entity_poly.pdbx_seq_one_letter_code
_entity_poly.pdbx_strand_id
1 'polypeptide(L)' 'MIEEGRTTFDYDDRWEIYRKAQEQILEDSPEIFVFYLNELVGLTNEVQGYEIYPNEITFLTGEIYNTA' A
#
# COMPACT_ATOMS: atom_id res chain seq x y z
N MET A 1 12.69 -3.82 17.26
CA MET A 1 11.33 -3.69 16.68
C MET A 1 11.28 -4.22 15.25
N ILE A 2 12.02 -3.66 14.28
CA ILE A 2 11.97 -4.16 12.89
C ILE A 2 12.44 -5.63 12.77
N GLU A 3 13.52 -6.01 13.44
CA GLU A 3 14.01 -7.40 13.42
C GLU A 3 12.98 -8.39 13.98
N GLU A 4 12.31 -8.02 15.07
CA GLU A 4 11.25 -8.81 15.70
C GLU A 4 10.05 -8.98 14.76
N GLY A 5 9.55 -7.88 14.19
CA GLY A 5 8.42 -7.90 13.25
C GLY A 5 8.68 -8.75 12.00
N ARG A 6 9.94 -8.92 11.59
CA ARG A 6 10.31 -9.81 10.47
C ARG A 6 10.20 -11.29 10.81
N THR A 7 10.19 -11.65 12.09
CA THR A 7 10.16 -13.03 12.58
C THR A 7 8.86 -13.42 13.28
N THR A 8 8.00 -12.46 13.62
CA THR A 8 6.68 -12.71 14.19
C THR A 8 5.72 -13.23 13.12
N PHE A 9 5.21 -14.45 13.32
CA PHE A 9 4.31 -15.11 12.36
C PHE A 9 2.86 -14.65 12.48
N ASP A 10 2.37 -14.51 13.72
CA ASP A 10 1.02 -14.04 14.00
C ASP A 10 0.81 -12.64 13.40
N TYR A 11 -0.33 -12.46 12.75
CA TYR A 11 -0.62 -11.23 12.02
C TYR A 11 -0.83 -10.04 12.95
N ASP A 12 -1.63 -10.23 14.00
CA ASP A 12 -2.03 -9.14 14.90
C ASP A 12 -0.81 -8.70 15.74
N ASP A 13 -0.01 -9.67 16.21
CA ASP A 13 1.23 -9.38 16.93
C ASP A 13 2.23 -8.63 16.03
N ARG A 14 2.41 -9.08 14.78
CA ARG A 14 3.30 -8.42 13.82
C ARG A 14 2.81 -7.01 13.47
N TRP A 15 1.49 -6.82 13.33
CA TRP A 15 0.88 -5.52 13.06
C TRP A 15 1.17 -4.53 14.18
N GLU A 16 1.00 -4.96 15.43
CA GLU A 16 1.24 -4.12 16.62
C GLU A 16 2.71 -3.70 16.73
N ILE A 17 3.65 -4.60 16.41
CA ILE A 17 5.08 -4.27 16.36
C ILE A 17 5.35 -3.16 15.34
N TYR A 18 4.79 -3.25 14.13
CA TYR A 18 4.99 -2.22 13.10
C TYR A 18 4.29 -0.92 13.43
N ARG A 19 3.11 -0.95 14.06
CA ARG A 19 2.42 0.25 14.55
C ARG A 19 3.31 1.04 15.50
N LYS A 20 3.86 0.38 16.53
CA LYS A 20 4.76 1.04 17.49
C LYS A 20 6.03 1.58 16.82
N ALA A 21 6.57 0.88 15.83
CA ALA A 21 7.73 1.37 15.08
C ALA A 21 7.41 2.67 14.32
N GLN A 22 6.23 2.77 13.71
CA GLN A 22 5.76 3.98 13.04
C GLN A 22 5.49 5.12 14.03
N GLU A 23 4.95 4.83 15.23
CA GLU A 23 4.79 5.83 16.29
C GLU A 23 6.12 6.44 16.73
N GLN A 24 7.16 5.61 16.92
CA GLN A 24 8.50 6.08 17.25
C GLN A 24 9.08 6.97 16.13
N ILE A 25 8.92 6.57 14.87
CA ILE A 25 9.36 7.39 13.73
C ILE A 25 8.68 8.75 13.73
N LEU A 26 7.38 8.81 14.04
CA LEU A 26 6.66 10.07 14.14
C LEU A 26 7.16 10.93 15.31
N GLU A 27 7.42 10.33 16.47
CA GLU A 27 7.93 11.03 17.66
C GLU A 27 9.34 11.59 17.42
N ASP A 28 10.23 10.80 16.84
CA ASP A 28 11.61 11.20 16.54
C ASP A 28 11.67 12.17 15.36
N SER A 29 10.65 12.15 14.50
CA SER A 29 10.52 12.95 13.28
C SER A 29 11.82 13.06 12.45
N PRO A 30 12.50 11.93 12.12
CA PRO A 30 13.76 11.96 11.39
C PRO A 30 13.58 12.44 9.93
N GLU A 31 12.36 12.35 9.42
CA GLU A 31 11.95 12.80 8.09
C GLU A 31 10.66 13.63 8.19
N ILE A 32 10.42 14.48 7.19
CA ILE A 32 9.17 15.24 7.07
C ILE A 32 8.32 14.59 6.00
N PHE A 33 7.22 13.97 6.40
CA PHE A 33 6.22 13.41 5.48
C PHE A 33 5.35 14.53 4.93
N VAL A 34 5.42 14.79 3.62
CA VAL A 34 4.76 15.95 3.00
C VAL A 34 3.42 15.57 2.35
N PHE A 35 3.34 14.42 1.68
CA PHE A 35 2.13 13.96 1.01
C PHE A 35 2.15 12.45 0.77
N TYR A 36 0.96 11.89 0.52
CA TYR A 36 0.80 10.56 -0.10
C TYR A 36 0.71 10.73 -1.61
N LEU A 37 1.48 9.94 -2.36
CA LEU A 37 1.45 9.99 -3.82
C LEU A 37 0.07 9.55 -4.32
N ASN A 38 -0.54 10.36 -5.19
CA ASN A 38 -1.75 9.96 -5.92
C ASN A 38 -1.32 9.39 -7.27
N GLU A 39 -1.62 8.13 -7.51
CA GLU A 39 -1.41 7.50 -8.81
C GLU A 39 -2.44 8.01 -9.82
N LEU A 40 -1.97 8.34 -11.04
CA LEU A 40 -2.81 8.84 -12.14
C LEU A 40 -2.67 7.93 -13.35
N VAL A 41 -3.81 7.48 -13.88
CA VAL A 41 -3.86 6.55 -15.02
C VAL A 41 -4.84 7.07 -16.06
N GLY A 42 -4.43 7.07 -17.33
CA GLY A 42 -5.31 7.35 -18.47
C GLY A 42 -5.99 6.07 -18.95
N LEU A 43 -7.33 6.06 -18.97
CA LEU A 43 -8.15 4.92 -19.39
C LEU A 43 -9.05 5.32 -20.57
N THR A 44 -9.14 4.48 -21.59
CA THR A 44 -10.18 4.62 -22.63
C THR A 44 -11.53 4.20 -22.06
N ASN A 45 -12.63 4.79 -22.55
CA ASN A 45 -13.99 4.40 -22.16
C ASN A 45 -14.32 2.94 -22.49
N GLU A 46 -13.54 2.33 -23.40
CA GLU A 46 -13.73 0.95 -23.84
C GLU A 46 -13.22 -0.09 -22.83
N VAL A 47 -12.31 0.30 -21.92
CA VAL A 47 -11.75 -0.60 -20.90
C VAL A 47 -12.58 -0.49 -19.62
N GLN A 48 -13.01 -1.63 -19.10
CA GLN A 48 -13.80 -1.76 -17.88
C GLN A 48 -13.09 -2.68 -16.89
N GLY A 49 -13.43 -2.54 -15.60
CA GLY A 49 -12.87 -3.37 -14.52
C GLY A 49 -11.45 -3.03 -14.08
N TYR A 50 -10.92 -1.88 -14.51
CA TYR A 50 -9.64 -1.36 -14.04
C TYR A 50 -9.79 -0.68 -12.68
N GLU A 51 -8.94 -1.04 -11.71
CA GLU A 51 -8.90 -0.47 -10.37
C GLU A 51 -7.46 -0.16 -9.96
N ILE A 52 -7.24 0.98 -9.30
CA ILE A 52 -5.95 1.34 -8.70
C ILE A 52 -5.97 0.85 -7.26
N TYR A 53 -5.08 -0.08 -6.92
CA TYR A 53 -4.97 -0.61 -5.58
C TYR A 53 -3.94 0.18 -4.74
N PRO A 54 -4.20 0.38 -3.44
CA PRO A 54 -3.35 1.20 -2.57
C PRO A 54 -1.96 0.60 -2.29
N ASN A 55 -1.69 -0.62 -2.76
CA ASN A 55 -0.39 -1.28 -2.66
C ASN A 55 0.49 -1.05 -3.91
N GLU A 56 0.08 -0.19 -4.85
CA GLU A 56 0.76 0.11 -6.12
C GLU A 56 0.94 -1.12 -7.03
N ILE A 57 0.19 -2.18 -6.73
CA ILE A 57 0.20 -3.42 -7.49
C ILE A 57 -1.06 -3.42 -8.37
N THR A 58 -0.96 -2.75 -9.52
CA THR A 58 -2.02 -2.74 -10.52
C THR A 58 -1.72 -3.78 -11.59
N PHE A 59 -2.28 -4.99 -11.43
CA PHE A 59 -2.09 -6.12 -12.34
C PHE A 59 -3.18 -6.23 -13.42
N LEU A 60 -2.94 -7.08 -14.42
CA LEU A 60 -4.00 -7.71 -15.21
C LEU A 60 -4.81 -8.62 -14.27
N THR A 61 -5.99 -8.18 -13.88
CA THR A 61 -6.98 -9.04 -13.21
C THR A 61 -7.86 -9.71 -14.26
N GLY A 62 -8.51 -10.82 -13.90
CA GLY A 62 -9.55 -11.42 -14.76
C GLY A 62 -10.80 -10.55 -14.94
N GLU A 63 -10.88 -9.43 -14.22
CA GLU A 63 -12.00 -8.49 -14.26
C GLU A 63 -11.77 -7.36 -15.27
N ILE A 64 -10.56 -7.21 -15.82
CA ILE A 64 -10.27 -6.22 -16.85
C ILE A 64 -10.67 -6.76 -18.22
N TYR A 65 -11.52 -6.02 -18.93
CA TYR A 65 -11.94 -6.38 -20.29
C TYR A 65 -12.15 -5.14 -21.18
N ASN A 66 -12.11 -5.38 -22.49
CA ASN A 66 -12.41 -4.38 -23.52
C ASN A 66 -13.83 -4.63 -24.06
N THR A 67 -14.55 -3.54 -24.33
CA THR A 67 -15.94 -3.53 -24.85
C THR A 67 -16.03 -3.28 -26.36
N ALA A 68 -14.91 -3.06 -27.05
CA ALA A 68 -14.81 -2.91 -28.51
C ALA A 68 -15.06 -4.21 -29.29
#